data_AF-A0AA35MEM4-F1
#
_entry.id   AF-A0AA35MEM4-F1
#
_cell.length_a   1.000
_cell.length_b   1.000
_cell.length_c   1.000
_cell.angle_alpha   90.00
_cell.angle_beta   90.00
_cell.angle_gamma   90.00
#
_symmetry.space_group_name_H-M   'P 1'
#
loop_
_entity.id
_entity.type
_entity.pdbx_description
1 polymer ?
#
loop_
_entity_poly.entity_id
_entity_poly.type
_entity_poly.pdbx_seq_one_letter_code
_entity_poly.pdbx_strand_id
1 'polypeptide(L)'
;MPPREDESAPAEPPVIHFEPGLWMRVPKVEEMPKLPSSFCRMGSIPHGTTINAQGFQPSVTHSGAPNIPEIDITPIRLPLGPGPPEIAIEKAKVRPGPFMATGTITQKILNDPNIILRDANKGKDIIENTMFAVSTIVPSGTFGGGTTNIGFNIGADAGLVEAKPGNNSGNANAVDVMAQYWVSKIRTKVELDPSMRHGDTVSPVAQGPRDAVPEFYIDENIRIPRTEKAITVAYYRIQYSQMVVLDFNGLKWPHVTVATLAPIVHLKKPTLSSAIIEAIM
;
A
#
# COMPACT_ATOMS: atom_id res chain seq x y z
N MET A 1 24.33 -2.04 6.27
CA MET A 1 25.24 -3.08 6.80
C MET A 1 25.23 -2.92 8.31
N PRO A 2 25.08 -3.99 9.10
CA PRO A 2 25.36 -3.89 10.54
C PRO A 2 26.81 -3.41 10.75
N PRO A 3 27.10 -2.72 11.86
CA PRO A 3 28.48 -2.39 12.24
C PRO A 3 29.31 -3.67 12.32
N ARG A 4 30.62 -3.57 12.01
CA ARG A 4 31.56 -4.66 12.29
C ARG A 4 31.66 -4.88 13.81
N GLU A 5 32.13 -6.05 14.23
CA GLU A 5 32.24 -6.40 15.65
C GLU A 5 33.05 -5.39 16.49
N ASP A 6 33.89 -4.58 15.85
CA ASP A 6 34.74 -3.54 16.44
C ASP A 6 34.23 -2.10 16.24
N GLU A 7 33.08 -1.91 15.59
CA GLU A 7 32.49 -0.58 15.34
C GLU A 7 31.27 -0.34 16.24
N SER A 8 31.24 0.80 16.92
CA SER A 8 30.04 1.26 17.62
C SER A 8 28.92 1.52 16.60
N ALA A 9 27.70 1.09 16.91
CA ALA A 9 26.53 1.44 16.10
C ALA A 9 26.43 2.96 15.91
N PRO A 10 25.97 3.45 14.75
CA PRO A 10 25.72 4.87 14.54
C PRO A 10 24.81 5.41 15.65
N ALA A 11 25.06 6.63 16.12
CA ALA A 11 24.23 7.29 17.14
C ALA A 11 22.75 7.34 16.72
N GLU A 12 22.49 7.39 15.41
CA GLU A 12 21.18 7.23 14.81
C GLU A 12 21.26 6.21 13.66
N PRO A 13 20.99 4.93 13.92
CA PRO A 13 20.94 3.95 12.85
C PRO A 13 19.75 4.28 11.94
N PRO A 14 19.88 4.18 10.60
CA PRO A 14 18.74 4.35 9.72
C PRO A 14 17.69 3.29 10.07
N VAL A 15 16.45 3.71 10.30
CA VAL A 15 15.32 2.81 10.49
C VAL A 15 15.01 2.18 9.13
N ILE A 16 15.56 0.99 8.89
CA ILE A 16 15.35 0.25 7.64
C ILE A 16 14.29 -0.82 7.91
N HIS A 17 13.07 -0.56 7.44
CA HIS A 17 12.02 -1.56 7.29
C HIS A 17 11.93 -1.94 5.81
N PHE A 18 12.34 -3.16 5.45
CA PHE A 18 12.22 -3.68 4.08
C PHE A 18 11.51 -5.02 4.11
N GLU A 19 10.41 -5.13 3.35
CA GLU A 19 9.62 -6.34 3.19
C GLU A 19 9.92 -6.98 1.82
N PRO A 20 10.90 -7.90 1.70
CA PRO A 20 11.09 -8.65 0.46
C PRO A 20 9.87 -9.52 0.18
N GLY A 21 9.55 -9.68 -1.09
CA GLY A 21 8.43 -10.49 -1.50
C GLY A 21 8.29 -10.64 -3.01
N LEU A 22 7.23 -11.36 -3.39
CA LEU A 22 6.87 -11.61 -4.78
C LEU A 22 5.42 -11.21 -5.00
N TRP A 23 5.20 -10.58 -6.15
CA TRP A 23 3.89 -10.43 -6.75
C TRP A 23 3.80 -11.36 -7.94
N MET A 24 2.76 -12.18 -7.98
CA MET A 24 2.51 -13.07 -9.11
C MET A 24 1.09 -12.90 -9.62
N ARG A 25 0.94 -12.98 -10.94
CA ARG A 25 -0.36 -13.13 -11.58
C ARG A 25 -0.69 -14.61 -11.63
N VAL A 26 -1.83 -14.98 -11.06
CA VAL A 26 -2.33 -16.36 -11.06
C VAL A 26 -3.32 -16.48 -12.23
N PRO A 27 -3.10 -17.41 -13.18
CA PRO A 27 -4.05 -17.66 -14.25
C PRO A 27 -5.35 -18.26 -13.68
N LYS A 28 -6.43 -18.17 -14.45
CA LYS A 28 -7.69 -18.80 -14.09
C LYS A 28 -7.49 -20.33 -13.97
N VAL A 29 -8.06 -20.92 -12.93
CA VAL A 29 -8.08 -22.38 -12.73
C VAL A 29 -9.46 -22.89 -13.10
N GLU A 30 -9.55 -23.73 -14.13
CA GLU A 30 -10.84 -24.17 -14.70
C GLU A 30 -11.40 -25.44 -14.05
N GLU A 31 -10.56 -26.28 -13.44
CA GLU A 31 -10.94 -27.62 -12.96
C GLU A 31 -11.15 -27.67 -11.45
N MET A 32 -10.07 -27.74 -10.65
CA MET A 32 -10.15 -27.82 -9.19
C MET A 32 -8.90 -27.23 -8.51
N PRO A 33 -9.05 -26.30 -7.56
CA PRO A 33 -10.28 -25.56 -7.29
C PRO A 33 -10.57 -24.55 -8.41
N LYS A 34 -11.85 -24.39 -8.78
CA LYS A 34 -12.24 -23.36 -9.77
C LYS A 34 -12.02 -21.96 -9.19
N LEU A 35 -11.07 -21.22 -9.74
CA LEU A 35 -10.70 -19.88 -9.28
C LEU A 35 -10.54 -18.92 -10.46
N PRO A 36 -10.99 -17.66 -10.33
CA PRO A 36 -10.75 -16.64 -11.36
C PRO A 36 -9.24 -16.38 -11.50
N SER A 37 -8.86 -15.73 -12.60
CA SER A 37 -7.52 -15.13 -12.65
C SER A 37 -7.40 -14.07 -11.54
N SER A 38 -6.27 -14.06 -10.87
CA SER A 38 -6.07 -13.20 -9.70
C SER A 38 -4.59 -12.82 -9.53
N PHE A 39 -4.28 -12.25 -8.38
CA PHE A 39 -2.92 -11.93 -7.95
C PHE A 39 -2.65 -12.59 -6.61
N CYS A 40 -1.39 -12.93 -6.35
CA CYS A 40 -0.95 -13.30 -5.01
C CYS A 40 0.29 -12.50 -4.62
N ARG A 41 0.40 -12.26 -3.32
CA ARG A 41 1.53 -11.59 -2.68
C ARG A 41 2.09 -12.51 -1.60
N MET A 42 3.37 -12.81 -1.71
CA MET A 42 4.13 -13.44 -0.65
C MET A 42 5.17 -12.46 -0.17
N GLY A 43 5.47 -12.45 1.13
CA GLY A 43 6.49 -11.57 1.66
C GLY A 43 6.98 -11.98 3.04
N SER A 44 8.19 -11.55 3.36
CA SER A 44 8.77 -11.66 4.69
C SER A 44 8.88 -10.27 5.29
N ILE A 45 8.31 -10.09 6.47
CA ILE A 45 8.35 -8.86 7.26
C ILE A 45 9.50 -9.00 8.26
N PRO A 46 10.43 -8.02 8.34
CA PRO A 46 11.71 -8.17 9.03
C PRO A 46 11.59 -8.39 10.55
N HIS A 47 10.41 -8.16 11.13
CA HIS A 47 10.12 -8.47 12.53
C HIS A 47 9.69 -9.93 12.75
N GLY A 48 9.86 -10.83 11.77
CA GLY A 48 9.65 -12.27 11.94
C GLY A 48 8.25 -12.75 11.59
N THR A 49 7.61 -12.13 10.60
CA THR A 49 6.33 -12.59 10.04
C THR A 49 6.49 -12.90 8.57
N THR A 50 5.91 -13.98 8.07
CA THR A 50 5.74 -14.22 6.63
C THR A 50 4.27 -14.23 6.28
N ILE A 51 3.95 -13.78 5.06
CA ILE A 51 2.58 -13.73 4.56
C ILE A 51 2.44 -14.51 3.24
N ASN A 52 1.29 -15.14 3.07
CA ASN A 52 0.83 -15.72 1.81
C ASN A 52 -0.59 -15.23 1.53
N ALA A 53 -0.70 -14.09 0.84
CA ALA A 53 -1.95 -13.44 0.52
C ALA A 53 -2.37 -13.71 -0.93
N GLN A 54 -3.66 -13.96 -1.14
CA GLN A 54 -4.21 -14.31 -2.45
C GLN A 54 -5.47 -13.51 -2.77
N GLY A 55 -5.69 -13.26 -4.05
CA GLY A 55 -6.94 -12.74 -4.58
C GLY A 55 -7.90 -13.88 -4.90
N PHE A 56 -9.12 -13.77 -4.38
CA PHE A 56 -10.20 -14.74 -4.61
C PHE A 56 -11.31 -14.21 -5.53
N GLN A 57 -11.19 -12.96 -5.94
CA GLN A 57 -12.12 -12.28 -6.84
C GLN A 57 -11.36 -11.76 -8.06
N PRO A 58 -12.01 -11.69 -9.23
CA PRO A 58 -11.42 -11.05 -10.40
C PRO A 58 -11.20 -9.56 -10.14
N SER A 59 -10.22 -8.97 -10.84
CA SER A 59 -10.08 -7.52 -10.88
C SER A 59 -11.31 -6.88 -11.55
N VAL A 60 -11.75 -5.73 -11.04
CA VAL A 60 -12.93 -5.02 -11.55
C VAL A 60 -12.50 -3.65 -12.07
N THR A 61 -12.91 -3.31 -13.29
CA THR A 61 -12.62 -2.01 -13.91
C THR A 61 -13.86 -1.13 -13.91
N HIS A 62 -13.69 0.13 -13.50
CA HIS A 62 -14.72 1.17 -13.50
C HIS A 62 -14.23 2.40 -14.27
N SER A 63 -15.17 3.13 -14.87
CA SER A 63 -14.89 4.47 -15.40
C SER A 63 -14.73 5.47 -14.26
N GLY A 64 -13.86 6.46 -14.43
CA GLY A 64 -13.65 7.52 -13.47
C GLY A 64 -12.70 7.16 -12.32
N ALA A 65 -12.69 8.02 -11.30
CA ALA A 65 -11.92 7.86 -10.08
C ALA A 65 -12.37 6.62 -9.27
N PRO A 66 -11.45 5.93 -8.57
CA PRO A 66 -11.82 4.82 -7.71
C PRO A 66 -12.65 5.28 -6.50
N ASN A 67 -13.64 4.48 -6.12
CA ASN A 67 -14.29 4.60 -4.82
C ASN A 67 -13.43 3.92 -3.75
N ILE A 68 -12.76 4.72 -2.91
CA ILE A 68 -11.87 4.23 -1.85
C ILE A 68 -12.61 4.31 -0.51
N PRO A 69 -12.98 3.18 0.10
CA PRO A 69 -13.73 3.19 1.35
C PRO A 69 -12.90 3.77 2.50
N GLU A 70 -13.58 4.24 3.55
CA GLU A 70 -12.92 4.60 4.81
C GLU A 70 -12.35 3.35 5.50
N ILE A 71 -11.29 3.52 6.29
CA ILE A 71 -10.66 2.43 7.03
C ILE A 71 -10.38 2.84 8.47
N ASP A 72 -10.98 2.11 9.43
CA ASP A 72 -10.84 2.38 10.86
C ASP A 72 -9.58 1.68 11.41
N ILE A 73 -8.77 2.41 12.18
CA ILE A 73 -7.59 1.89 12.89
C ILE A 73 -7.77 1.80 14.40
N THR A 74 -9.00 1.99 14.88
CA THR A 74 -9.32 1.93 16.31
C THR A 74 -9.02 0.54 16.87
N PRO A 75 -8.12 0.42 17.87
CA PRO A 75 -7.84 -0.86 18.49
C PRO A 75 -9.08 -1.41 19.22
N ILE A 76 -9.24 -2.72 19.14
CA ILE A 76 -10.32 -3.47 19.76
C ILE A 76 -9.71 -4.39 20.82
N ARG A 77 -10.18 -4.28 22.06
CA ARG A 77 -9.90 -5.29 23.08
C ARG A 77 -10.95 -6.40 23.00
N LEU A 78 -10.47 -7.63 22.96
CA LEU A 78 -11.29 -8.83 23.12
C LEU A 78 -11.16 -9.30 24.57
N PRO A 79 -12.24 -9.79 25.19
CA PRO A 79 -12.17 -10.37 26.53
C PRO A 79 -11.26 -11.62 26.51
N LEU A 80 -10.34 -11.70 27.47
CA LEU A 80 -9.47 -12.86 27.70
C LEU A 80 -10.11 -13.75 28.79
N GLY A 81 -10.50 -14.98 28.48
CA GLY A 81 -11.01 -15.95 29.47
C GLY A 81 -11.64 -17.22 28.87
N PRO A 82 -11.78 -18.32 29.65
CA PRO A 82 -12.46 -19.53 29.20
C PRO A 82 -14.00 -19.37 29.28
N GLY A 83 -14.66 -19.42 28.13
CA GLY A 83 -16.12 -19.38 28.00
C GLY A 83 -16.54 -18.97 26.58
N PRO A 84 -17.79 -19.25 26.14
CA PRO A 84 -18.29 -18.69 24.89
C PRO A 84 -18.24 -17.15 25.04
N PRO A 85 -17.47 -16.44 24.21
CA PRO A 85 -17.17 -15.06 24.48
C PRO A 85 -18.44 -14.23 24.23
N GLU A 86 -19.00 -13.66 25.29
CA GLU A 86 -19.71 -12.41 25.14
C GLU A 86 -18.63 -11.40 24.74
N ILE A 87 -18.45 -11.16 23.43
CA ILE A 87 -17.40 -10.30 22.90
C ILE A 87 -17.72 -8.86 23.31
N ALA A 88 -17.25 -8.44 24.49
CA ALA A 88 -17.28 -7.05 24.90
C ALA A 88 -16.20 -6.30 24.12
N ILE A 89 -16.57 -5.73 22.96
CA ILE A 89 -15.68 -4.91 22.14
C ILE A 89 -15.50 -3.55 22.82
N GLU A 90 -14.36 -3.35 23.48
CA GLU A 90 -13.97 -2.02 23.97
C GLU A 90 -13.05 -1.34 22.95
N LYS A 91 -13.51 -0.20 22.41
CA LYS A 91 -12.75 0.63 21.48
C LYS A 91 -11.79 1.56 22.23
N ALA A 92 -10.48 1.36 22.07
CA ALA A 92 -9.48 2.25 22.66
C ALA A 92 -9.24 3.49 21.76
N LYS A 93 -9.23 4.70 22.33
CA LYS A 93 -8.95 5.93 21.57
C LYS A 93 -7.43 6.21 21.47
N VAL A 94 -6.92 6.36 20.25
CA VAL A 94 -5.53 6.77 19.99
C VAL A 94 -5.43 8.31 20.00
N ARG A 95 -4.40 8.88 20.66
CA ARG A 95 -4.13 10.33 20.68
C ARG A 95 -2.64 10.64 20.41
N PRO A 96 -2.25 11.07 19.20
CA PRO A 96 -0.86 11.41 18.92
C PRO A 96 -0.62 12.91 19.15
N GLY A 97 -0.18 13.27 20.36
CA GLY A 97 0.06 14.67 20.76
C GLY A 97 0.99 15.48 19.82
N PRO A 98 2.26 15.07 19.60
CA PRO A 98 3.25 15.92 18.93
C PRO A 98 3.05 16.04 17.40
N PHE A 99 2.56 15.00 16.73
CA PHE A 99 2.32 15.03 15.27
C PHE A 99 1.08 15.85 14.88
N MET A 100 0.09 15.90 15.78
CA MET A 100 -1.08 16.77 15.63
C MET A 100 -0.69 18.25 15.68
N ALA A 101 0.24 18.62 16.58
CA ALA A 101 0.70 19.99 16.73
C ALA A 101 1.43 20.53 15.49
N THR A 102 2.13 19.66 14.75
CA THR A 102 2.83 20.03 13.50
C THR A 102 1.95 19.90 12.25
N GLY A 103 0.70 19.47 12.38
CA GLY A 103 -0.25 19.30 11.28
C GLY A 103 0.12 18.19 10.27
N THR A 104 1.15 17.40 10.56
CA THR A 104 1.65 16.35 9.66
C THR A 104 0.75 15.12 9.64
N ILE A 105 0.20 14.78 10.81
CA ILE A 105 -0.85 13.77 11.03
C ILE A 105 -2.04 14.49 11.68
N THR A 106 -3.22 14.40 11.07
CA THR A 106 -4.44 15.04 11.58
C THR A 106 -5.40 14.00 12.15
N GLN A 107 -6.36 14.42 12.98
CA GLN A 107 -7.39 13.51 13.50
C GLN A 107 -8.20 12.85 12.38
N LYS A 108 -8.39 13.55 11.25
CA LYS A 108 -9.05 13.01 10.07
C LYS A 108 -8.27 11.82 9.49
N ILE A 109 -6.94 11.93 9.42
CA ILE A 109 -6.06 10.84 8.97
C ILE A 109 -6.06 9.68 9.97
N LEU A 110 -6.16 9.94 11.27
CA LEU A 110 -6.24 8.88 12.28
C LEU A 110 -7.59 8.15 12.29
N ASN A 111 -8.67 8.87 12.05
CA ASN A 111 -9.99 8.25 11.95
C ASN A 111 -10.11 7.43 10.67
N ASP A 112 -9.46 7.89 9.61
CA ASP A 112 -9.44 7.21 8.32
C ASP A 112 -8.17 7.52 7.51
N PRO A 113 -7.16 6.64 7.57
CA PRO A 113 -5.95 6.78 6.78
C PRO A 113 -6.18 6.82 5.26
N ASN A 114 -7.27 6.22 4.76
CA ASN A 114 -7.60 6.25 3.33
C ASN A 114 -7.96 7.65 2.82
N ILE A 115 -8.16 8.62 3.72
CA ILE A 115 -8.31 10.02 3.30
C ILE A 115 -7.11 10.52 2.50
N ILE A 116 -5.90 10.03 2.78
CA ILE A 116 -4.68 10.40 2.04
C ILE A 116 -4.81 10.02 0.57
N LEU A 117 -5.35 8.82 0.28
CA LEU A 117 -5.55 8.34 -1.08
C LEU A 117 -6.64 9.13 -1.80
N ARG A 118 -7.74 9.44 -1.11
CA ARG A 118 -8.84 10.24 -1.67
C ARG A 118 -8.41 11.68 -1.94
N ASP A 119 -7.63 12.28 -1.05
CA ASP A 119 -7.10 13.63 -1.24
C ASP A 119 -6.14 13.67 -2.43
N ALA A 120 -5.33 12.63 -2.66
CA ALA A 120 -4.48 12.51 -3.84
C ALA A 120 -5.24 12.36 -5.17
N ASN A 121 -6.56 12.12 -5.13
CA ASN A 121 -7.42 12.02 -6.32
C ASN A 121 -8.06 13.36 -6.70
N LYS A 122 -8.08 14.34 -5.78
CA LYS A 122 -8.71 15.64 -6.02
C LYS A 122 -8.04 16.35 -7.19
N GLY A 123 -8.84 16.92 -8.09
CA GLY A 123 -8.34 17.67 -9.25
C GLY A 123 -7.58 16.84 -10.28
N LYS A 124 -7.62 15.50 -10.21
CA LYS A 124 -7.05 14.61 -11.22
C LYS A 124 -8.13 14.14 -12.19
N ASP A 125 -7.78 14.12 -13.47
CA ASP A 125 -8.65 13.57 -14.51
C ASP A 125 -8.40 12.07 -14.65
N ILE A 126 -9.05 11.30 -13.77
CA ILE A 126 -8.96 9.84 -13.74
C ILE A 126 -9.99 9.28 -14.72
N ILE A 127 -9.52 8.65 -15.79
CA ILE A 127 -10.35 8.15 -16.91
C ILE A 127 -11.02 6.83 -16.52
N GLU A 128 -10.24 5.94 -15.91
CA GLU A 128 -10.65 4.61 -15.50
C GLU A 128 -9.77 4.13 -14.35
N ASN A 129 -10.29 3.18 -13.59
CA ASN A 129 -9.54 2.49 -12.55
C ASN A 129 -9.84 0.99 -12.56
N THR A 130 -8.82 0.18 -12.34
CA THR A 130 -8.96 -1.26 -12.09
C THR A 130 -8.60 -1.56 -10.65
N MET A 131 -9.52 -2.21 -9.94
CA MET A 131 -9.38 -2.60 -8.54
C MET A 131 -9.14 -4.11 -8.42
N PHE A 132 -8.27 -4.50 -7.49
CA PHE A 132 -8.17 -5.88 -7.02
C PHE A 132 -7.74 -5.91 -5.54
N ALA A 133 -7.98 -7.04 -4.88
CA ALA A 133 -7.58 -7.24 -3.50
C ALA A 133 -6.86 -8.58 -3.31
N VAL A 134 -5.93 -8.62 -2.35
CA VAL A 134 -5.30 -9.84 -1.86
C VAL A 134 -5.46 -9.93 -0.35
N SER A 135 -5.62 -11.14 0.16
CA SER A 135 -5.89 -11.38 1.58
C SER A 135 -5.24 -12.68 2.06
N THR A 136 -4.75 -12.67 3.30
CA THR A 136 -4.39 -13.91 4.02
C THR A 136 -5.60 -14.60 4.60
N ILE A 137 -6.71 -13.87 4.79
CA ILE A 137 -8.02 -14.44 5.12
C ILE A 137 -8.56 -15.11 3.87
N VAL A 138 -8.74 -16.41 3.95
CA VAL A 138 -9.26 -17.24 2.87
C VAL A 138 -10.78 -17.40 2.98
N PRO A 139 -11.53 -17.45 1.87
CA PRO A 139 -12.96 -17.80 1.90
C PRO A 139 -13.19 -19.17 2.55
N SER A 140 -14.37 -19.37 3.14
CA SER A 140 -14.76 -20.65 3.74
C SER A 140 -14.60 -21.81 2.73
N GLY A 141 -13.57 -22.63 2.93
CA GLY A 141 -13.13 -23.69 2.02
C GLY A 141 -11.68 -24.12 2.34
N THR A 142 -11.17 -25.17 1.70
CA THR A 142 -9.79 -25.66 1.89
C THR A 142 -8.79 -24.94 0.99
N PHE A 143 -8.71 -23.61 1.07
CA PHE A 143 -7.71 -22.83 0.35
C PHE A 143 -6.48 -22.60 1.25
N GLY A 144 -5.29 -22.71 0.67
CA GLY A 144 -4.06 -22.31 1.34
C GLY A 144 -3.98 -20.78 1.48
N GLY A 145 -3.07 -20.29 2.33
CA GLY A 145 -2.91 -18.86 2.61
C GLY A 145 -2.50 -18.65 4.07
N GLY A 146 -2.43 -17.40 4.52
CA GLY A 146 -2.26 -17.08 5.94
C GLY A 146 -1.01 -16.27 6.26
N THR A 147 -0.79 -16.11 7.56
CA THR A 147 0.43 -15.52 8.15
C THR A 147 1.14 -16.59 8.98
N THR A 148 2.47 -16.49 9.07
CA THR A 148 3.27 -17.29 10.00
C THR A 148 4.18 -16.35 10.77
N ASN A 149 4.23 -16.50 12.09
CA ASN A 149 4.97 -15.63 12.99
C ASN A 149 6.07 -16.41 13.73
N ILE A 150 7.17 -15.76 14.07
CA ILE A 150 8.18 -16.32 14.99
C ILE A 150 7.67 -16.31 16.43
N GLY A 151 8.28 -17.13 17.29
CA GLY A 151 7.90 -17.23 18.70
C GLY A 151 7.94 -15.92 19.47
N PHE A 152 8.82 -14.97 19.12
CA PHE A 152 8.85 -13.65 19.75
C PHE A 152 7.55 -12.85 19.52
N ASN A 153 6.95 -12.94 18.33
CA ASN A 153 5.71 -12.23 18.01
C ASN A 153 4.51 -12.89 18.67
N ILE A 154 4.50 -14.23 18.68
CA ILE A 154 3.40 -15.01 19.23
C ILE A 154 3.40 -14.98 20.77
N GLY A 155 4.58 -15.00 21.40
CA GLY A 155 4.72 -15.12 22.85
C GLY A 155 4.85 -16.57 23.34
N ALA A 156 5.16 -16.73 24.63
CA ALA A 156 5.44 -18.03 25.27
C ALA A 156 4.19 -18.91 25.43
N ASP A 157 3.00 -18.33 25.35
CA ASP A 157 1.71 -18.98 25.47
C ASP A 157 1.07 -19.31 24.11
N ALA A 158 1.79 -19.11 23.01
CA ALA A 158 1.26 -19.17 21.65
C ALA A 158 0.04 -18.24 21.42
N GLY A 159 -0.13 -17.19 22.24
CA GLY A 159 -1.33 -16.36 22.26
C GLY A 159 -2.56 -17.02 22.91
N LEU A 160 -2.36 -18.09 23.70
CA LEU A 160 -3.41 -18.83 24.41
C LEU A 160 -3.51 -18.43 25.89
N VAL A 161 -4.70 -18.61 26.45
CA VAL A 161 -5.26 -18.00 27.67
C VAL A 161 -4.60 -18.41 29.00
N GLU A 162 -3.56 -19.24 29.00
CA GLU A 162 -3.01 -19.81 30.25
C GLU A 162 -1.91 -18.97 30.92
N ALA A 163 -1.50 -17.85 30.33
CA ALA A 163 -0.55 -16.95 30.97
C ALA A 163 -1.22 -16.21 32.15
N LYS A 164 -0.59 -16.29 33.34
CA LYS A 164 -0.97 -15.43 34.48
C LYS A 164 -0.90 -13.95 34.05
N PRO A 165 -1.72 -13.04 34.59
CA PRO A 165 -1.78 -11.62 34.17
C PRO A 165 -0.46 -10.83 34.18
N GLY A 166 0.61 -11.34 34.81
CA GLY A 166 1.97 -10.79 34.76
C GLY A 166 2.92 -11.41 33.71
N ASN A 167 2.45 -12.40 32.94
CA ASN A 167 3.20 -13.16 31.93
C ASN A 167 2.66 -12.96 30.51
N ASN A 168 1.82 -11.94 30.28
CA ASN A 168 1.37 -11.55 28.94
C ASN A 168 2.59 -11.27 28.05
N SER A 169 2.91 -12.20 27.16
CA SER A 169 4.17 -12.18 26.38
C SER A 169 3.95 -12.11 24.87
N GLY A 170 2.71 -12.25 24.39
CA GLY A 170 2.37 -12.00 23.00
C GLY A 170 2.70 -10.57 22.59
N ASN A 171 3.45 -10.42 21.51
CA ASN A 171 3.90 -9.15 20.98
C ASN A 171 3.15 -8.84 19.68
N ALA A 172 3.83 -8.43 18.61
CA ALA A 172 3.22 -8.10 17.33
C ALA A 172 2.81 -9.35 16.53
N ASN A 173 1.91 -10.19 17.06
CA ASN A 173 1.39 -11.36 16.36
C ASN A 173 0.49 -10.92 15.18
N ALA A 174 0.99 -11.00 13.96
CA ALA A 174 0.20 -10.65 12.78
C ALA A 174 -0.80 -11.76 12.46
N VAL A 175 -2.09 -11.48 12.64
CA VAL A 175 -3.15 -12.47 12.42
C VAL A 175 -3.69 -12.41 11.00
N ASP A 176 -3.88 -11.21 10.47
CA ASP A 176 -4.49 -11.00 9.16
C ASP A 176 -3.80 -9.88 8.39
N VAL A 177 -3.62 -10.09 7.09
CA VAL A 177 -3.16 -9.06 6.15
C VAL A 177 -4.12 -9.00 4.97
N MET A 178 -4.63 -7.80 4.71
CA MET A 178 -5.49 -7.50 3.57
C MET A 178 -4.91 -6.30 2.85
N ALA A 179 -4.87 -6.34 1.52
CA ALA A 179 -4.45 -5.20 0.72
C ALA A 179 -5.35 -5.03 -0.50
N GLN A 180 -5.84 -3.80 -0.68
CA GLN A 180 -6.62 -3.40 -1.84
C GLN A 180 -5.81 -2.42 -2.68
N TYR A 181 -5.85 -2.63 -4.00
CA TYR A 181 -5.11 -1.88 -4.99
C TYR A 181 -6.08 -1.23 -5.98
N TRP A 182 -5.74 -0.01 -6.40
CA TRP A 182 -6.40 0.70 -7.47
C TRP A 182 -5.35 1.16 -8.48
N VAL A 183 -5.42 0.62 -9.70
CA VAL A 183 -4.58 1.03 -10.83
C VAL A 183 -5.39 1.98 -11.69
N SER A 184 -5.12 3.27 -11.57
CA SER A 184 -5.87 4.34 -12.23
C SER A 184 -5.14 4.86 -13.46
N LYS A 185 -5.84 4.99 -14.59
CA LYS A 185 -5.33 5.71 -15.77
C LYS A 185 -5.71 7.18 -15.65
N ILE A 186 -4.72 8.06 -15.70
CA ILE A 186 -4.87 9.49 -15.45
C ILE A 186 -4.44 10.26 -16.69
N ARG A 187 -5.29 11.18 -17.14
CA ARG A 187 -4.96 12.17 -18.16
C ARG A 187 -4.42 13.43 -17.51
N THR A 188 -3.37 13.99 -18.08
CA THR A 188 -2.76 15.23 -17.59
C THR A 188 -2.05 15.96 -18.73
N LYS A 189 -1.62 17.19 -18.45
CA LYS A 189 -0.78 17.97 -19.36
C LYS A 189 0.67 17.95 -18.90
N VAL A 190 1.56 17.94 -19.88
CA VAL A 190 3.00 18.15 -19.72
C VAL A 190 3.38 19.35 -20.58
N GLU A 191 4.11 20.31 -20.02
CA GLU A 191 4.59 21.48 -20.75
C GLU A 191 5.95 21.16 -21.37
N LEU A 192 6.10 21.38 -22.68
CA LEU A 192 7.37 21.32 -23.38
C LEU A 192 7.83 22.73 -23.75
N ASP A 193 9.11 23.03 -23.54
CA ASP A 193 9.71 24.31 -23.87
C ASP A 193 10.89 24.16 -24.86
N PRO A 194 11.29 25.23 -25.58
CA PRO A 194 12.32 25.16 -26.63
C PRO A 194 13.74 24.86 -26.13
N SER A 195 14.00 24.98 -24.82
CA SER A 195 15.30 24.68 -24.21
C SER A 195 15.48 23.20 -23.87
N MET A 196 14.39 22.41 -23.86
CA MET A 196 14.41 20.97 -23.63
C MET A 196 15.11 20.22 -24.77
N ARG A 197 15.71 19.08 -24.44
CA ARG A 197 16.43 18.21 -25.39
C ARG A 197 15.99 16.76 -25.22
N HIS A 198 16.23 15.97 -26.26
CA HIS A 198 16.19 14.52 -26.14
C HIS A 198 17.18 14.06 -25.07
N GLY A 199 16.76 13.14 -24.21
CA GLY A 199 17.54 12.71 -23.04
C GLY A 199 17.14 13.37 -21.73
N ASP A 200 16.47 14.52 -21.77
CA ASP A 200 15.94 15.16 -20.56
C ASP A 200 14.71 14.39 -20.02
N THR A 201 14.31 14.69 -18.79
CA THR A 201 13.06 14.21 -18.19
C THR A 201 12.07 15.36 -18.05
N VAL A 202 10.78 15.06 -18.17
CA VAL A 202 9.70 16.03 -18.01
C VAL A 202 8.56 15.43 -17.19
N SER A 203 7.91 16.26 -16.38
CA SER A 203 6.79 15.86 -15.52
C SER A 203 5.64 16.86 -15.61
N PRO A 204 4.39 16.45 -15.35
CA PRO A 204 3.30 17.37 -15.08
C PRO A 204 3.60 18.25 -13.87
N VAL A 205 3.00 19.44 -13.83
CA VAL A 205 3.07 20.29 -12.65
C VAL A 205 2.37 19.61 -11.46
N ALA A 206 3.10 19.45 -10.36
CA ALA A 206 2.56 18.91 -9.12
C ALA A 206 1.58 19.90 -8.46
N GLN A 207 0.45 19.39 -7.95
CA GLN A 207 -0.55 20.18 -7.22
C GLN A 207 -0.13 20.49 -5.77
N GLY A 208 1.00 19.94 -5.33
CA GLY A 208 1.57 20.18 -4.02
C GLY A 208 2.74 19.24 -3.71
N PRO A 209 3.41 19.40 -2.56
CA PRO A 209 4.63 18.67 -2.22
C PRO A 209 4.44 17.16 -2.01
N ARG A 210 3.18 16.68 -1.88
CA ARG A 210 2.83 15.27 -1.69
C ARG A 210 2.18 14.64 -2.93
N ASP A 211 2.08 15.38 -4.03
CA ASP A 211 1.45 14.90 -5.25
C ASP A 211 2.40 14.00 -6.04
N ALA A 212 2.06 12.72 -6.15
CA ALA A 212 2.82 11.76 -6.94
C ALA A 212 2.53 12.00 -8.44
N VAL A 213 3.45 12.69 -9.10
CA VAL A 213 3.42 12.95 -10.55
C VAL A 213 4.39 12.02 -11.29
N PRO A 214 4.08 11.62 -12.53
CA PRO A 214 4.95 10.79 -13.33
C PRO A 214 6.12 11.60 -13.89
N GLU A 215 7.23 10.94 -14.14
CA GLU A 215 8.31 11.45 -14.98
C GLU A 215 8.30 10.71 -16.33
N PHE A 216 8.59 11.43 -17.40
CA PHE A 216 8.75 10.88 -18.74
C PHE A 216 10.11 11.23 -19.32
N TYR A 217 10.75 10.24 -19.94
CA TYR A 217 11.97 10.45 -20.71
C TYR A 217 11.63 11.04 -22.08
N ILE A 218 12.24 12.17 -22.44
CA ILE A 218 12.06 12.78 -23.76
C ILE A 218 12.89 12.00 -24.78
N ASP A 219 12.22 11.11 -25.52
CA ASP A 219 12.83 10.29 -26.55
C ASP A 219 12.84 10.95 -27.94
N GLU A 220 13.57 10.35 -28.87
CA GLU A 220 13.82 10.88 -30.23
C GLU A 220 12.54 11.08 -31.06
N ASN A 221 11.44 10.40 -30.72
CA ASN A 221 10.16 10.55 -31.43
C ASN A 221 9.41 11.83 -31.02
N ILE A 222 9.91 12.59 -30.05
CA ILE A 222 9.32 13.87 -29.64
C ILE A 222 9.94 15.01 -30.44
N ARG A 223 9.10 15.76 -31.14
CA ARG A 223 9.50 17.04 -31.73
C ARG A 223 9.45 18.14 -30.67
N ILE A 224 10.61 18.62 -30.23
CA ILE A 224 10.71 19.78 -29.33
C ILE A 224 10.08 21.01 -30.02
N PRO A 225 9.12 21.69 -29.38
CA PRO A 225 8.44 22.82 -29.99
C PRO A 225 9.32 24.07 -29.98
N ARG A 226 9.10 25.00 -30.93
CA ARG A 226 9.82 26.28 -30.99
C ARG A 226 9.32 27.31 -29.97
N THR A 227 8.20 27.02 -29.33
CA THR A 227 7.54 27.83 -28.30
C THR A 227 6.98 26.86 -27.25
N GLU A 228 6.69 27.35 -26.05
CA GLU A 228 6.02 26.55 -25.02
C GLU A 228 4.74 25.91 -25.58
N LYS A 229 4.58 24.61 -25.33
CA LYS A 229 3.41 23.83 -25.77
C LYS A 229 3.05 22.78 -24.72
N ALA A 230 1.82 22.89 -24.24
CA ALA A 230 1.19 21.84 -23.45
C ALA A 230 0.81 20.65 -24.35
N ILE A 231 1.18 19.44 -23.95
CA ILE A 231 0.75 18.20 -24.59
C ILE A 231 -0.04 17.34 -23.61
N THR A 232 -1.07 16.67 -24.13
CA THR A 232 -1.92 15.78 -23.34
C THR A 232 -1.31 14.38 -23.30
N VAL A 233 -1.08 13.87 -22.10
CA VAL A 233 -0.54 12.53 -21.86
C VAL A 233 -1.47 11.73 -20.95
N ALA A 234 -1.33 10.40 -20.97
CA ALA A 234 -1.92 9.50 -19.99
C ALA A 234 -0.86 8.59 -19.36
N TYR A 235 -1.05 8.29 -18.08
CA TYR A 235 -0.19 7.36 -17.34
C TYR A 235 -1.00 6.53 -16.35
N TYR A 236 -0.41 5.44 -15.87
CA TYR A 236 -0.99 4.63 -14.80
C TYR A 236 -0.39 5.03 -13.46
N ARG A 237 -1.27 5.21 -12.46
CA ARG A 237 -0.93 5.46 -11.07
C ARG A 237 -1.46 4.33 -10.21
N ILE A 238 -0.65 3.84 -9.28
CA ILE A 238 -1.07 2.79 -8.34
C ILE A 238 -1.35 3.42 -7.00
N GLN A 239 -2.51 3.14 -6.44
CA GLN A 239 -2.81 3.40 -5.04
C GLN A 239 -3.05 2.07 -4.33
N TYR A 240 -2.65 1.98 -3.08
CA TYR A 240 -3.00 0.83 -2.24
C TYR A 240 -3.30 1.23 -0.81
N SER A 241 -4.17 0.43 -0.18
CA SER A 241 -4.44 0.42 1.25
C SER A 241 -4.21 -1.00 1.76
N GLN A 242 -3.25 -1.16 2.65
CA GLN A 242 -2.96 -2.41 3.33
C GLN A 242 -3.33 -2.28 4.80
N MET A 243 -4.11 -3.23 5.31
CA MET A 243 -4.35 -3.43 6.74
C MET A 243 -3.62 -4.69 7.20
N VAL A 244 -2.88 -4.56 8.29
CA VAL A 244 -2.37 -5.67 9.09
C VAL A 244 -3.05 -5.62 10.43
N VAL A 245 -3.71 -6.70 10.84
CA VAL A 245 -4.23 -6.81 12.20
C VAL A 245 -3.15 -7.48 13.05
N LEU A 246 -2.62 -6.72 14.02
CA LEU A 246 -1.70 -7.23 15.03
C LEU A 246 -2.49 -7.58 16.29
N ASP A 247 -2.16 -8.71 16.91
CA ASP A 247 -2.72 -9.15 18.17
C ASP A 247 -1.66 -9.06 19.27
N PHE A 248 -1.80 -8.06 20.13
CA PHE A 248 -1.01 -7.92 21.34
C PHE A 248 -1.75 -8.55 22.52
N ASN A 249 -1.89 -9.87 22.47
CA ASN A 249 -2.51 -10.68 23.50
C ASN A 249 -3.93 -10.19 23.89
N GLY A 250 -4.87 -10.29 22.95
CA GLY A 250 -6.26 -9.86 23.11
C GLY A 250 -6.53 -8.41 22.71
N LEU A 251 -5.49 -7.60 22.51
CA LEU A 251 -5.62 -6.28 21.88
C LEU A 251 -5.39 -6.40 20.37
N LYS A 252 -6.47 -6.42 19.60
CA LYS A 252 -6.42 -6.37 18.14
C LYS A 252 -6.19 -4.92 17.70
N TRP A 253 -5.08 -4.69 17.02
CA TRP A 253 -4.67 -3.37 16.58
C TRP A 253 -4.52 -3.34 15.05
N PRO A 254 -5.46 -2.72 14.32
CA PRO A 254 -5.33 -2.52 12.89
C PRO A 254 -4.21 -1.52 12.57
N HIS A 255 -3.25 -1.94 11.77
CA HIS A 255 -2.16 -1.13 11.26
C HIS A 255 -2.39 -0.91 9.77
N VAL A 256 -2.62 0.33 9.38
CA VAL A 256 -2.92 0.69 8.00
C VAL A 256 -1.76 1.44 7.36
N THR A 257 -1.33 0.96 6.20
CA THR A 257 -0.37 1.64 5.34
C THR A 257 -1.05 1.97 4.02
N VAL A 258 -0.89 3.21 3.58
CA VAL A 258 -1.43 3.71 2.31
C VAL A 258 -0.31 4.34 1.50
N ALA A 259 -0.35 4.19 0.18
CA ALA A 259 0.57 4.92 -0.69
C ALA A 259 -0.05 5.21 -2.06
N THR A 260 0.47 6.25 -2.70
CA THR A 260 0.20 6.59 -4.10
C THR A 260 1.54 6.59 -4.84
N LEU A 261 1.63 5.81 -5.93
CA LEU A 261 2.84 5.63 -6.72
C LEU A 261 2.59 6.09 -8.16
N ALA A 262 3.46 6.95 -8.66
CA ALA A 262 3.53 7.34 -10.05
C ALA A 262 4.84 6.82 -10.67
N PRO A 263 4.87 6.54 -11.98
CA PRO A 263 6.06 6.06 -12.65
C PRO A 263 7.13 7.16 -12.71
N ILE A 264 8.34 6.82 -12.28
CA ILE A 264 9.53 7.66 -12.42
C ILE A 264 10.43 7.11 -13.53
N VAL A 265 11.29 7.94 -14.11
CA VAL A 265 12.15 7.48 -15.20
C VAL A 265 13.22 6.53 -14.66
N HIS A 266 13.19 5.29 -15.13
CA HIS A 266 14.25 4.31 -14.91
C HIS A 266 14.59 3.62 -16.24
N LEU A 267 15.88 3.51 -16.55
CA LEU A 267 16.37 2.95 -17.82
C LEU A 267 15.65 3.57 -19.04
N LYS A 268 15.50 4.91 -19.04
CA LYS A 268 14.86 5.71 -20.11
C LYS A 268 13.36 5.41 -20.34
N LYS A 269 12.66 4.84 -19.34
CA LYS A 269 11.21 4.57 -19.40
C LYS A 269 10.48 5.06 -18.14
N PRO A 270 9.21 5.47 -18.25
CA PRO A 270 8.41 5.54 -19.47
C PRO A 270 8.88 6.67 -20.41
N THR A 271 8.65 6.51 -21.71
CA THR A 271 8.98 7.55 -22.69
C THR A 271 7.80 8.49 -22.88
N LEU A 272 8.08 9.76 -23.17
CA LEU A 272 7.04 10.75 -23.38
C LEU A 272 6.18 10.41 -24.61
N SER A 273 6.79 9.93 -25.70
CA SER A 273 6.07 9.52 -26.91
C SER A 273 5.02 8.45 -26.64
N SER A 274 5.34 7.49 -25.75
CA SER A 274 4.41 6.40 -25.39
C SER A 274 3.23 6.85 -24.54
N ALA A 275 3.34 8.02 -23.88
CA ALA A 275 2.34 8.55 -22.98
C ALA A 275 1.37 9.52 -23.66
N ILE A 276 1.73 10.08 -24.82
CA ILE A 276 0.88 11.01 -25.57
C ILE A 276 -0.38 10.29 -26.07
N ILE A 277 -1.54 10.88 -25.80
CA ILE A 277 -2.85 10.33 -26.22
C ILE A 277 -3.55 11.18 -27.29
N GLU A 278 -3.02 12.36 -27.60
CA GLU A 278 -3.50 13.23 -28.67
C GLU A 278 -2.34 13.48 -29.63
N ALA A 279 -2.51 13.16 -30.92
CA ALA A 279 -1.45 13.31 -31.91
C ALA A 279 -0.95 14.76 -31.93
N ILE A 280 0.38 14.94 -31.91
CA ILE A 280 1.02 16.24 -32.15
C ILE A 280 0.71 16.62 -33.60
N MET A 281 -0.36 17.37 -33.83
CA MET A 281 -0.46 18.24 -35.01
C MET A 281 0.62 19.32 -34.90
#